data_AF-A0A6B1FCZ2-F1
#
_entry.id   AF-A0A6B1FCZ2-F1
#
_cell.length_a   1.000
_cell.length_b   1.000
_cell.length_c   1.000
_cell.angle_alpha   90.00
_cell.angle_beta   90.00
_cell.angle_gamma   90.00
#
_symmetry.space_group_name_H-M   'P 1'
#
loop_
_entity.id
_entity.type
_entity.pdbx_description
1 polymer ?
#
loop_
_entity_poly.entity_id
_entity_poly.type
_entity_poly.pdbx_seq_one_letter_code
_entity_poly.pdbx_strand_id
1 'polypeptide(L)'
;MAGRLASSHSTAYDRRASAVALGELRYEPGVGSLMDALADSIAAVRKSAARALGKRGDREALQAISPRLNDEDAEVRRAAVWAYGRLGTAEEIKQGVAPLGDDESLGVRRQVEWVLEHLMKK
;
A
#
# COMPACT_ATOMS: atom_id res chain seq x y z
N MET A 1 -6.74 -5.88 43.34
CA MET A 1 -6.25 -6.63 42.16
C MET A 1 -6.71 -5.90 40.89
N ALA A 2 -5.96 -4.89 40.47
CA ALA A 2 -6.28 -4.10 39.27
C ALA A 2 -5.68 -4.80 38.03
N GLY A 3 -6.52 -5.50 37.26
CA GLY A 3 -6.18 -6.16 36.00
C GLY A 3 -6.89 -5.48 34.83
N ARG A 4 -6.26 -4.41 34.35
CA ARG A 4 -6.53 -3.53 33.20
C ARG A 4 -7.58 -3.99 32.16
N LEU A 5 -8.59 -3.14 32.04
CA LEU A 5 -9.29 -2.79 30.80
C LEU A 5 -8.26 -2.48 29.68
N ALA A 6 -8.34 -3.17 28.55
CA ALA A 6 -7.69 -2.74 27.31
C ALA A 6 -8.53 -3.15 26.08
N SER A 7 -9.29 -2.16 25.59
CA SER A 7 -9.46 -1.87 24.17
C SER A 7 -10.47 -2.68 23.36
N SER A 8 -11.75 -2.53 23.72
CA SER A 8 -12.91 -2.78 22.85
C SER A 8 -13.14 -1.64 21.83
N HIS A 9 -12.09 -1.17 21.14
CA HIS A 9 -12.17 -0.10 20.13
C HIS A 9 -11.50 -0.53 18.82
N SER A 10 -11.92 -1.65 18.23
CA SER A 10 -11.31 -2.16 16.98
C SER A 10 -12.21 -3.20 16.31
N THR A 11 -13.44 -2.83 15.93
CA THR A 11 -14.29 -3.79 15.18
C THR A 11 -15.14 -3.15 14.09
N ALA A 12 -15.66 -1.94 14.29
CA ALA A 12 -16.51 -1.30 13.27
C ALA A 12 -15.71 -0.50 12.23
N TYR A 13 -14.63 0.16 12.65
CA TYR A 13 -13.78 0.94 11.75
C TYR A 13 -12.85 0.02 10.95
N ASP A 14 -12.19 -0.93 11.63
CA ASP A 14 -11.31 -1.92 10.99
C ASP A 14 -12.07 -2.78 9.97
N ARG A 15 -13.24 -3.34 10.31
CA ARG A 15 -14.02 -4.13 9.34
C ARG A 15 -14.51 -3.33 8.15
N ARG A 16 -14.78 -2.03 8.31
CA ARG A 16 -15.18 -1.17 7.18
C ARG A 16 -14.00 -0.93 6.26
N ALA A 17 -12.82 -0.64 6.79
CA ALA A 17 -11.60 -0.50 6.01
C ALA A 17 -11.25 -1.81 5.28
N SER A 18 -11.39 -2.96 5.95
CA SER A 18 -11.19 -4.27 5.34
C SER A 18 -12.22 -4.56 4.23
N ALA A 19 -13.52 -4.31 4.45
CA ALA A 19 -14.56 -4.52 3.43
C ALA A 19 -14.44 -3.55 2.23
N VAL A 20 -13.97 -2.33 2.47
CA VAL A 20 -13.64 -1.32 1.47
C VAL A 20 -12.45 -1.76 0.61
N ALA A 21 -11.37 -2.23 1.23
CA ALA A 21 -10.21 -2.75 0.52
C ALA A 21 -10.56 -4.06 -0.22
N LEU A 22 -11.45 -4.88 0.33
CA LEU A 22 -12.00 -6.05 -0.35
C LEU A 22 -12.98 -5.69 -1.49
N GLY A 23 -13.33 -4.41 -1.66
CA GLY A 23 -14.20 -3.93 -2.73
C GLY A 23 -15.68 -4.31 -2.58
N GLU A 24 -16.09 -4.77 -1.39
CA GLU A 24 -17.44 -5.28 -1.13
C GLU A 24 -18.46 -4.16 -0.83
N LEU A 25 -17.99 -2.95 -0.52
CA LEU A 25 -18.84 -1.80 -0.26
C LEU A 25 -18.80 -0.82 -1.44
N ARG A 26 -19.99 -0.46 -1.98
CA ARG A 26 -20.18 0.59 -3.01
C ARG A 26 -19.96 2.01 -2.44
N TYR A 27 -18.89 2.21 -1.69
CA TYR A 27 -18.51 3.51 -1.14
C TYR A 27 -17.10 3.83 -1.62
N GLU A 28 -16.90 5.00 -2.22
CA GLU A 28 -15.58 5.56 -2.52
C GLU A 28 -14.92 5.93 -1.18
N PRO A 29 -13.94 5.14 -0.70
CA PRO A 29 -13.32 5.44 0.57
C PRO A 29 -12.50 6.72 0.49
N GLY A 30 -12.55 7.51 1.57
CA GLY A 30 -11.64 8.62 1.74
C GLY A 30 -10.18 8.15 1.80
N VAL A 31 -9.26 9.00 1.38
CA VAL A 31 -7.81 8.72 1.39
C VAL A 31 -7.33 8.25 2.76
N GLY A 32 -7.80 8.88 3.84
CA GLY A 32 -7.45 8.50 5.21
C GLY A 32 -7.81 7.05 5.56
N SER A 33 -9.01 6.59 5.20
CA SER A 33 -9.42 5.19 5.46
C SER A 33 -8.58 4.18 4.67
N LEU A 34 -8.14 4.55 3.47
CA LEU A 34 -7.21 3.71 2.70
C LEU A 34 -5.81 3.70 3.30
N MET A 35 -5.34 4.82 3.85
CA MET A 35 -4.06 4.88 4.56
C MET A 35 -4.08 4.01 5.82
N ASP A 36 -5.19 4.03 6.58
CA ASP A 36 -5.37 3.15 7.75
C ASP A 36 -5.32 1.66 7.33
N ALA A 37 -5.95 1.31 6.21
CA ALA A 37 -5.99 -0.06 5.69
C ALA A 37 -4.62 -0.61 5.26
N LEU A 38 -3.58 0.23 5.11
CA LEU A 38 -2.21 -0.25 4.86
C LEU A 38 -1.59 -0.96 6.08
N ALA A 39 -2.15 -0.74 7.27
CA ALA A 39 -1.72 -1.37 8.52
C ALA A 39 -2.56 -2.60 8.91
N ASP A 40 -3.50 -3.02 8.07
CA ASP A 40 -4.38 -4.17 8.35
C ASP A 40 -3.56 -5.48 8.47
N SER A 41 -3.99 -6.38 9.36
CA SER A 41 -3.33 -7.68 9.57
C SER A 41 -3.46 -8.60 8.35
N ILE A 42 -4.46 -8.39 7.50
CA ILE A 42 -4.72 -9.20 6.31
C ILE A 42 -3.96 -8.60 5.11
N ALA A 43 -3.01 -9.35 4.55
CA ALA A 43 -2.23 -8.93 3.39
C ALA A 43 -3.10 -8.53 2.18
N ALA A 44 -4.22 -9.22 1.96
CA ALA A 44 -5.17 -8.88 0.89
C ALA A 44 -5.75 -7.46 1.05
N VAL A 45 -6.04 -7.03 2.27
CA VAL A 45 -6.52 -5.68 2.59
C VAL A 45 -5.43 -4.66 2.32
N ARG A 46 -4.22 -4.87 2.83
CA ARG A 46 -3.06 -3.99 2.60
C ARG A 46 -2.76 -3.80 1.11
N LYS A 47 -2.76 -4.90 0.34
CA LYS A 47 -2.56 -4.90 -1.11
C LYS A 47 -3.61 -4.06 -1.81
N SER A 48 -4.88 -4.27 -1.48
CA SER A 48 -5.97 -3.52 -2.09
C SER A 48 -5.92 -2.04 -1.74
N ALA A 49 -5.59 -1.70 -0.50
CA ALA A 49 -5.38 -0.32 -0.06
C ALA A 49 -4.28 0.37 -0.87
N ALA A 50 -3.12 -0.26 -1.02
CA ALA A 50 -2.02 0.27 -1.83
C ALA A 50 -2.44 0.49 -3.29
N ARG A 51 -3.17 -0.48 -3.88
CA ARG A 51 -3.71 -0.34 -5.25
C ARG A 51 -4.71 0.79 -5.37
N ALA A 52 -5.61 0.95 -4.40
CA ALA A 52 -6.61 2.02 -4.41
C ALA A 52 -5.94 3.40 -4.33
N LEU A 53 -4.99 3.58 -3.42
CA LEU A 53 -4.22 4.83 -3.29
C LEU A 53 -3.45 5.17 -4.57
N GLY A 54 -2.76 4.20 -5.17
CA GLY A 54 -2.07 4.42 -6.44
C GLY A 54 -3.00 4.76 -7.60
N LYS A 55 -4.21 4.17 -7.66
CA LYS A 55 -5.23 4.52 -8.66
C LYS A 55 -5.71 5.96 -8.51
N ARG A 56 -5.97 6.38 -7.27
CA ARG A 56 -6.44 7.72 -6.94
C ARG A 56 -5.43 8.80 -7.30
N GLY A 57 -4.14 8.52 -7.14
CA GLY A 57 -3.09 9.46 -7.53
C GLY A 57 -2.82 10.56 -6.48
N ASP A 58 -3.39 10.43 -5.28
CA ASP A 58 -3.22 11.40 -4.20
C ASP A 58 -1.79 11.31 -3.64
N ARG A 59 -0.93 12.27 -4.00
CA ARG A 59 0.49 12.28 -3.65
C ARG A 59 0.76 12.20 -2.13
N GLU A 60 -0.17 12.67 -1.31
CA GLU A 60 -0.12 12.56 0.15
C GLU A 60 -0.01 11.10 0.64
N ALA A 61 -0.50 10.14 -0.15
CA ALA A 61 -0.41 8.72 0.16
C ALA A 61 1.01 8.13 0.01
N LEU A 62 1.95 8.87 -0.61
CA LEU A 62 3.31 8.38 -0.84
C LEU A 62 4.02 8.01 0.46
N GLN A 63 3.89 8.84 1.50
CA GLN A 63 4.49 8.58 2.81
C GLN A 63 3.88 7.34 3.47
N ALA A 64 2.57 7.13 3.31
CA ALA A 64 1.89 5.96 3.88
C ALA A 64 2.23 4.66 3.12
N ILE A 65 2.50 4.73 1.81
CA ILE A 65 2.89 3.57 1.00
C ILE A 65 4.36 3.18 1.22
N SER A 66 5.24 4.11 1.56
CA SER A 66 6.69 3.85 1.70
C SER A 66 7.01 2.63 2.60
N PRO A 67 6.41 2.45 3.80
CA PRO A 67 6.64 1.26 4.62
C PRO A 67 6.17 -0.05 4.00
N ARG A 68 5.27 -0.02 3.01
CA ARG A 68 4.75 -1.22 2.32
C ARG A 68 5.67 -1.75 1.24
N LEU A 69 6.70 -0.99 0.85
CA LEU A 69 7.78 -1.51 -0.01
C LEU A 69 8.56 -2.63 0.69
N ASN A 70 8.54 -2.69 2.03
CA ASN A 70 9.17 -3.74 2.83
C ASN A 70 8.14 -4.64 3.52
N ASP A 71 6.92 -4.76 2.97
CA ASP A 71 5.90 -5.63 3.54
C ASP A 71 6.33 -7.11 3.47
N GLU A 72 5.92 -7.91 4.46
CA GLU A 72 6.20 -9.36 4.50
C GLU A 72 5.61 -10.09 3.28
N ASP A 73 4.48 -9.60 2.76
CA ASP A 73 3.78 -10.21 1.64
C ASP A 73 4.25 -9.61 0.30
N ALA A 74 4.74 -10.47 -0.59
CA ALA A 74 5.27 -10.06 -1.88
C ALA A 74 4.23 -9.39 -2.80
N GLU A 75 2.96 -9.75 -2.69
CA GLU A 75 1.88 -9.12 -3.46
C GLU A 75 1.58 -7.71 -2.95
N VAL A 76 1.71 -7.48 -1.63
CA VAL A 76 1.65 -6.15 -1.03
C VAL A 76 2.85 -5.31 -1.49
N ARG A 77 4.08 -5.83 -1.44
CA ARG A 77 5.28 -5.12 -1.96
C ARG A 77 5.10 -4.74 -3.42
N ARG A 78 4.63 -5.66 -4.26
CA ARG A 78 4.37 -5.39 -5.68
C ARG A 78 3.34 -4.29 -5.89
N ALA A 79 2.23 -4.33 -5.15
CA ALA A 79 1.22 -3.28 -5.18
C ALA A 79 1.77 -1.93 -4.71
N ALA A 80 2.62 -1.93 -3.69
CA ALA A 80 3.28 -0.74 -3.17
C ALA A 80 4.23 -0.13 -4.21
N VAL A 81 5.06 -0.92 -4.90
CA VAL A 81 5.94 -0.44 -5.98
C VAL A 81 5.13 0.23 -7.09
N TRP A 82 4.04 -0.40 -7.53
CA TRP A 82 3.16 0.17 -8.54
C TRP A 82 2.54 1.49 -8.10
N ALA A 83 2.02 1.55 -6.86
CA ALA A 83 1.40 2.75 -6.32
C ALA A 83 2.43 3.88 -6.12
N TYR A 84 3.60 3.55 -5.57
CA TYR A 84 4.71 4.48 -5.38
C TYR A 84 5.17 5.08 -6.72
N GLY A 85 5.26 4.26 -7.77
CA GLY A 85 5.56 4.68 -9.14
C GLY A 85 4.55 5.65 -9.76
N ARG A 86 3.31 5.68 -9.26
CA ARG A 86 2.27 6.62 -9.73
C ARG A 86 2.22 7.93 -8.94
N LEU A 87 2.70 7.91 -7.70
CA LEU A 87 2.56 9.02 -6.75
C LEU A 87 3.84 9.85 -6.59
N GLY A 88 4.99 9.19 -6.74
CA GLY A 88 6.30 9.82 -6.58
C GLY A 88 6.75 10.60 -7.81
N THR A 89 7.70 11.51 -7.58
CA THR A 89 8.54 12.10 -8.63
C THR A 89 9.55 11.06 -9.12
N ALA A 90 10.16 11.30 -10.28
CA ALA A 90 11.17 10.40 -10.82
C ALA A 90 12.31 10.10 -9.83
N GLU A 91 12.74 11.10 -9.04
CA GLU A 91 13.79 10.94 -8.05
C GLU A 91 13.33 10.10 -6.85
N GLU A 92 12.17 10.42 -6.28
CA GLU A 92 11.59 9.65 -5.17
C GLU A 92 11.39 8.19 -5.55
N ILE A 93 10.89 7.93 -6.76
CA ILE A 93 10.66 6.58 -7.25
C ILE A 93 11.98 5.84 -7.39
N LYS A 94 12.99 6.43 -8.05
CA LYS A 94 14.32 5.79 -8.16
C LYS A 94 14.88 5.43 -6.78
N GLN A 95 14.86 6.36 -5.83
CA GLN A 95 15.38 6.11 -4.49
C GLN A 95 14.56 5.06 -3.72
N GLY A 96 13.24 5.10 -3.85
CA GLY A 96 12.34 4.21 -3.10
C GLY A 96 12.25 2.79 -3.66
N VAL A 97 12.16 2.62 -4.98
CA VAL A 97 11.88 1.31 -5.60
C VAL A 97 13.11 0.61 -6.16
N ALA A 98 14.21 1.31 -6.49
CA ALA A 98 15.42 0.65 -6.99
C ALA A 98 16.00 -0.40 -6.03
N PRO A 99 15.99 -0.23 -4.70
CA PRO A 99 16.46 -1.26 -3.77
C PRO A 99 15.70 -2.59 -3.88
N LEU A 100 14.47 -2.60 -4.40
CA LEU A 100 13.67 -3.81 -4.59
C LEU A 100 14.01 -4.55 -5.90
N GLY A 101 15.01 -4.10 -6.66
CA GLY A 101 15.51 -4.80 -7.85
C GLY A 101 16.04 -6.20 -7.56
N ASP A 102 16.50 -6.44 -6.32
CA ASP A 102 17.00 -7.73 -5.85
C ASP A 102 16.01 -8.48 -4.95
N ASP A 103 14.74 -8.06 -4.93
CA ASP A 103 13.69 -8.70 -4.11
C ASP A 103 13.58 -10.22 -4.42
N GLU A 104 13.32 -11.01 -3.38
CA GLU A 104 13.12 -12.47 -3.48
C GLU A 104 12.02 -12.84 -4.49
N SER A 105 11.00 -11.99 -4.61
CA SER A 105 9.87 -12.20 -5.51
C SER A 105 10.19 -11.68 -6.90
N LEU A 106 10.20 -12.61 -7.86
CA LEU A 106 10.24 -12.28 -9.29
C LEU A 106 9.14 -11.27 -9.68
N GLY A 107 7.96 -11.37 -9.08
CA GLY A 107 6.84 -10.46 -9.35
C GLY A 107 7.12 -9.03 -8.91
N VAL A 108 7.82 -8.84 -7.79
CA VAL A 108 8.25 -7.52 -7.30
C VAL A 108 9.35 -6.97 -8.20
N ARG A 109 10.38 -7.76 -8.52
CA ARG A 109 11.48 -7.33 -9.39
C ARG A 109 11.01 -6.86 -10.77
N ARG A 110 10.12 -7.61 -11.43
CA ARG A 110 9.51 -7.21 -12.70
C ARG A 110 8.70 -5.92 -12.59
N GLN A 111 8.04 -5.72 -11.46
CA GLN A 111 7.27 -4.51 -11.23
C GLN A 111 8.18 -3.29 -11.04
N VAL A 112 9.32 -3.45 -10.37
CA VAL A 112 10.36 -2.41 -10.23
C VAL A 112 10.93 -2.05 -11.59
N GLU A 113 11.35 -3.05 -12.38
CA GLU A 113 11.83 -2.86 -13.75
C GLU A 113 10.82 -2.08 -14.59
N TRP A 114 9.56 -2.53 -14.61
CA TRP A 114 8.49 -1.86 -15.34
C TRP A 114 8.30 -0.40 -14.91
N VAL A 115 8.32 -0.11 -13.61
CA VAL A 115 8.17 1.26 -13.08
C VAL A 115 9.35 2.13 -13.52
N LEU A 116 10.58 1.66 -13.37
CA LEU A 116 11.78 2.42 -13.72
C LEU A 116 11.88 2.65 -15.23
N GLU A 117 11.55 1.66 -16.07
CA GLU A 117 11.49 1.83 -17.52
C GLU A 117 10.44 2.86 -17.94
N HIS A 118 9.25 2.82 -17.33
CA HIS A 118 8.16 3.76 -17.66
C HIS A 118 8.49 5.20 -17.26
N LEU A 119 9.36 5.41 -16.27
CA LEU A 119 9.87 6.75 -15.93
C LEU A 119 10.81 7.31 -16.99
N MET A 120 11.59 6.47 -17.66
CA MET A 120 12.57 6.91 -18.67
C MET A 120 11.94 7.24 -20.03
N LYS A 121 10.66 6.89 -20.23
CA LYS A 121 9.92 7.09 -21.48
C LYS A 121 8.99 8.32 -21.46
N LYS A 122 8.97 9.09 -20.38
CA LYS A 122 8.27 10.38 -20.27
C LYS A 122 9.24 11.53 -20.52
#